data_AF-M5CAJ0-F1
#
_entry.id   AF-M5CAJ0-F1
#
_cell.length_a   1.000
_cell.length_b   1.000
_cell.length_c   1.000
_cell.angle_alpha   90.00
_cell.angle_beta   90.00
_cell.angle_gamma   90.00
#
_symmetry.space_group_name_H-M   'P 1'
#
loop_
_entity.id
_entity.type
_entity.pdbx_description
1 polymer ?
#
loop_
_entity_poly.entity_id
_entity_poly.type
_entity_poly.pdbx_seq_one_letter_code
_entity_poly.pdbx_strand_id
1 'polypeptide(L)'
;MGSALRPAYPSLFDEIADIEAATNAITEILFSLIRYVKSFKCPSALDFSADPENYMLLVNNEMNQTFINQVIQMTKLRAEMEIVPTYEDLELKDKKHVVGTAIVRALQNTRDRQLELYIEFKAELIHHEDPATALQNLHTSILACTKRFQYPAELDFPAHGRNSLLQTDKNRRFIDQLREMEKCREELSNVQTHSDVELEAKYRDVSVAIGKALQQLKAHQREVYEKSSKRSSTI
;
A
#
# COMPACT_ATOMS: atom_id res chain seq x y z
N MET A 1 -65.98 -4.33 -31.73
CA MET A 1 -66.08 -4.34 -30.25
C MET A 1 -64.86 -5.07 -29.74
N GLY A 2 -63.93 -4.54 -28.95
CA GLY A 2 -63.72 -3.25 -28.31
C GLY A 2 -62.47 -3.48 -27.46
N SER A 3 -61.31 -3.05 -27.94
CA SER A 3 -60.02 -3.27 -27.27
C SER A 3 -59.93 -2.38 -26.04
N ALA A 4 -60.13 -2.96 -24.85
CA ALA A 4 -59.88 -2.26 -23.60
C ALA A 4 -58.36 -2.14 -23.37
N LEU A 5 -57.80 -1.02 -23.81
CA LEU A 5 -56.49 -0.56 -23.37
C LEU A 5 -56.55 -0.36 -21.84
N ARG A 6 -55.87 -1.22 -21.08
CA ARG A 6 -55.55 -0.94 -19.68
C ARG A 6 -54.77 0.39 -19.64
N PRO A 7 -55.11 1.35 -18.76
CA PRO A 7 -54.30 2.52 -18.61
C PRO A 7 -52.97 2.11 -17.96
N ALA A 8 -51.87 2.28 -18.69
CA ALA A 8 -50.50 2.06 -18.23
C ALA A 8 -49.94 3.33 -17.59
N TYR A 9 -50.71 3.93 -16.68
CA TYR A 9 -50.26 5.06 -15.87
C TYR A 9 -50.13 4.59 -14.42
N PRO A 10 -48.95 4.72 -13.79
CA PRO A 10 -48.78 4.42 -12.38
C PRO A 10 -49.82 5.19 -11.55
N SER A 11 -50.48 4.51 -10.63
CA SER A 11 -51.40 5.17 -9.70
C SER A 11 -50.59 6.01 -8.70
N LEU A 12 -51.11 7.17 -8.31
CA LEU A 12 -50.55 7.98 -7.21
C LEU A 12 -50.40 7.15 -5.91
N PHE A 13 -51.29 6.19 -5.69
CA PHE A 13 -51.22 5.29 -4.54
C PHE A 13 -50.06 4.28 -4.64
N ASP A 14 -49.67 3.88 -5.86
CA ASP A 14 -48.54 2.97 -6.09
C ASP A 14 -47.23 3.73 -5.83
N GLU A 15 -47.13 4.99 -6.27
CA GLU A 15 -45.96 5.85 -6.04
C GLU A 15 -45.73 6.14 -4.54
N ILE A 16 -46.80 6.41 -3.78
CA ILE A 16 -46.71 6.61 -2.32
C ILE A 16 -46.23 5.33 -1.63
N ALA A 17 -46.75 4.16 -2.01
CA ALA A 17 -46.35 2.88 -1.43
C ALA A 17 -44.87 2.56 -1.74
N ASP A 18 -44.40 2.87 -2.94
CA ASP A 18 -43.01 2.69 -3.36
C ASP A 18 -42.04 3.61 -2.59
N ILE A 19 -42.42 4.88 -2.38
CA ILE A 19 -41.63 5.83 -1.55
C ILE A 19 -41.57 5.35 -0.10
N GLU A 20 -42.67 4.86 0.46
CA GLU A 20 -42.71 4.32 1.83
C GLU A 20 -41.82 3.07 1.96
N ALA A 21 -41.87 2.16 0.99
CA ALA A 21 -41.03 0.97 0.96
C ALA A 21 -39.53 1.31 0.90
N ALA A 22 -39.14 2.25 0.03
CA ALA A 22 -37.76 2.73 -0.04
C ALA A 22 -37.31 3.45 1.24
N THR A 23 -38.21 4.23 1.85
CA THR A 23 -37.96 4.90 3.13
C THR A 23 -37.67 3.89 4.24
N ASN A 24 -38.43 2.80 4.30
CA ASN A 24 -38.25 1.72 5.26
C ASN A 24 -36.94 0.96 5.00
N ALA A 25 -36.61 0.66 3.74
CA ALA A 25 -35.34 0.02 3.39
C ALA A 25 -34.12 0.82 3.88
N ILE A 26 -34.12 2.15 3.69
CA ILE A 26 -33.03 3.01 4.19
C ILE A 26 -32.96 2.99 5.71
N THR A 27 -34.10 2.98 6.40
CA THR A 27 -34.17 2.89 7.86
C THR A 27 -33.58 1.57 8.38
N GLU A 28 -33.91 0.45 7.75
CA GLU A 28 -33.37 -0.87 8.13
C GLU A 28 -31.86 -0.98 7.89
N ILE A 29 -31.36 -0.41 6.80
CA ILE A 29 -29.92 -0.32 6.54
C ILE A 29 -29.25 0.53 7.63
N LEU A 30 -29.83 1.67 8.02
CA LEU A 30 -29.31 2.50 9.09
C LEU A 30 -29.27 1.75 10.43
N PHE A 31 -30.33 1.04 10.80
CA PHE A 31 -30.34 0.25 12.03
C PHE A 31 -29.31 -0.88 12.00
N SER A 32 -29.14 -1.54 10.86
CA SER A 32 -28.11 -2.55 10.67
C SER A 32 -26.71 -1.97 10.82
N LEU A 33 -26.44 -0.80 10.23
CA LEU A 33 -25.18 -0.08 10.40
C LEU A 33 -24.91 0.24 11.88
N ILE A 34 -25.90 0.82 12.57
CA ILE A 34 -25.80 1.15 14.00
C ILE A 34 -25.48 -0.10 14.82
N ARG A 35 -26.17 -1.21 14.53
CA ARG A 35 -25.94 -2.49 15.20
C ARG A 35 -24.52 -2.95 14.98
N TYR A 36 -24.04 -3.01 13.74
CA TYR A 36 -22.69 -3.44 13.42
C TYR A 36 -21.63 -2.57 14.09
N VAL A 37 -21.77 -1.24 14.06
CA VAL A 37 -20.81 -0.32 14.69
C VAL A 37 -20.81 -0.47 16.21
N LYS A 38 -21.98 -0.59 16.85
CA LYS A 38 -22.07 -0.70 18.32
C LYS A 38 -21.64 -2.06 18.85
N SER A 39 -21.92 -3.14 18.13
CA SER A 39 -21.55 -4.49 18.57
C SER A 39 -20.09 -4.83 18.31
N PHE A 40 -19.43 -4.07 17.42
CA PHE A 40 -18.08 -4.37 17.02
C PHE A 40 -17.08 -4.06 18.13
N LYS A 41 -16.38 -5.09 18.57
CA LYS A 41 -15.18 -4.95 19.40
C LYS A 41 -13.98 -4.94 18.47
N CYS A 42 -13.36 -3.78 18.34
CA CYS A 42 -12.14 -3.66 17.55
C CYS A 42 -11.04 -4.53 18.18
N PRO A 43 -10.41 -5.43 17.42
CA PRO A 43 -9.30 -6.23 17.94
C PRO A 43 -8.10 -5.34 18.25
N SER A 44 -7.31 -5.74 19.26
CA SER A 44 -6.08 -5.04 19.65
C SER A 44 -4.91 -5.31 18.72
N ALA A 45 -4.98 -6.37 17.91
CA ALA A 45 -3.97 -6.74 16.93
C ALA A 45 -4.64 -7.49 15.76
N LEU A 46 -3.99 -7.48 14.60
CA LEU A 46 -4.40 -8.22 13.41
C LEU A 46 -3.21 -9.01 12.88
N ASP A 47 -3.51 -10.17 12.27
CA ASP A 47 -2.49 -10.99 11.62
C ASP A 47 -2.35 -10.61 10.14
N PHE A 48 -1.22 -10.01 9.78
CA PHE A 48 -0.96 -9.52 8.44
C PHE A 48 -0.22 -10.56 7.60
N SER A 49 -0.57 -10.66 6.32
CA SER A 49 0.13 -11.50 5.36
C SER A 49 1.56 -11.00 5.13
N ALA A 50 2.48 -11.93 4.88
CA ALA A 50 3.85 -11.64 4.46
C ALA A 50 3.98 -11.26 2.97
N ASP A 51 2.87 -11.01 2.28
CA ASP A 51 2.85 -10.64 0.86
C ASP A 51 3.45 -9.24 0.64
N PRO A 52 4.60 -9.13 -0.06
CA PRO A 52 5.27 -7.85 -0.28
C PRO A 52 4.51 -6.91 -1.21
N GLU A 53 3.58 -7.44 -2.03
CA GLU A 53 2.76 -6.64 -2.95
C GLU A 53 1.49 -6.11 -2.27
N ASN A 54 1.10 -6.72 -1.15
CA ASN A 54 -0.18 -6.43 -0.49
C ASN A 54 -0.05 -6.37 1.03
N TYR A 55 0.71 -5.38 1.49
CA TYR A 55 1.17 -5.25 2.87
C TYR A 55 0.07 -5.06 3.93
N MET A 56 -1.17 -4.71 3.55
CA MET A 56 -2.31 -4.64 4.47
C MET A 56 -3.22 -5.87 4.39
N LEU A 57 -2.87 -6.87 3.58
CA LEU A 57 -3.68 -8.07 3.41
C LEU A 57 -3.72 -8.85 4.74
N LEU A 58 -4.93 -9.21 5.16
CA LEU A 58 -5.13 -9.99 6.39
C LEU A 58 -5.13 -11.48 6.08
N VAL A 59 -4.52 -12.27 6.96
CA VAL A 59 -4.63 -13.74 6.92
C VAL A 59 -6.07 -14.14 7.26
N ASN A 60 -6.63 -15.11 6.54
CA ASN A 60 -7.96 -15.64 6.84
C ASN A 60 -7.89 -16.64 8.01
N ASN A 61 -7.77 -16.14 9.23
CA ASN A 61 -7.67 -16.91 10.47
C ASN A 61 -8.75 -16.48 11.49
N GLU A 62 -8.84 -17.18 12.62
CA GLU A 62 -9.80 -16.89 13.69
C GLU A 62 -9.64 -15.49 14.30
N MET A 63 -8.40 -15.00 14.42
CA MET A 63 -8.09 -13.68 14.98
C MET A 63 -8.69 -12.55 14.15
N ASN A 64 -8.54 -12.63 12.83
CA ASN A 64 -9.00 -11.62 11.89
C ASN A 64 -10.48 -11.80 11.51
N GLN A 65 -11.10 -12.96 11.77
CA GLN A 65 -12.47 -13.25 11.34
C GLN A 65 -13.45 -12.14 11.74
N THR A 66 -13.40 -11.69 12.99
CA THR A 66 -14.37 -10.69 13.48
C THR A 66 -14.23 -9.36 12.74
N PHE A 67 -12.98 -8.94 12.47
CA PHE A 67 -12.68 -7.73 11.70
C PHE A 67 -13.09 -7.87 10.23
N ILE A 68 -12.73 -8.98 9.58
CA ILE A 68 -13.08 -9.28 8.18
C ILE A 68 -14.59 -9.32 8.01
N ASN A 69 -15.30 -10.02 8.90
CA ASN A 69 -16.75 -10.11 8.88
C ASN A 69 -17.39 -8.72 9.03
N GLN A 70 -16.88 -7.87 9.91
CA GLN A 70 -17.36 -6.50 10.06
C GLN A 70 -17.26 -5.71 8.75
N VAL A 71 -16.11 -5.76 8.08
CA VAL A 71 -15.88 -5.08 6.78
C VAL A 71 -16.81 -5.62 5.69
N ILE A 72 -16.99 -6.95 5.63
CA ILE A 72 -17.90 -7.60 4.68
C ILE A 72 -19.33 -7.11 4.91
N GLN A 73 -19.81 -7.08 6.16
CA GLN A 73 -21.17 -6.65 6.47
C GLN A 73 -21.41 -5.18 6.11
N MET A 74 -20.47 -4.28 6.41
CA MET A 74 -20.61 -2.87 6.02
C MET A 74 -20.53 -2.66 4.50
N THR A 75 -19.73 -3.47 3.80
CA THR A 75 -19.68 -3.46 2.33
C THR A 75 -21.01 -3.91 1.72
N LYS A 76 -21.67 -4.92 2.31
CA LYS A 76 -23.02 -5.34 1.90
C LYS A 76 -24.04 -4.22 2.08
N LEU A 77 -24.06 -3.56 3.24
CA LEU A 77 -24.96 -2.42 3.48
C LEU A 77 -24.76 -1.30 2.46
N ARG A 78 -23.52 -1.04 2.05
CA ARG A 78 -23.22 -0.06 0.99
C ARG A 78 -23.86 -0.47 -0.34
N ALA A 79 -23.68 -1.73 -0.75
CA ALA A 79 -24.27 -2.24 -1.99
C ALA A 79 -25.81 -2.23 -1.94
N GLU A 80 -26.40 -2.60 -0.81
CA GLU A 80 -27.84 -2.51 -0.57
C GLU A 80 -28.33 -1.06 -0.66
N MET A 81 -27.60 -0.10 -0.08
CA MET A 81 -27.95 1.32 -0.18
C MET A 81 -27.90 1.82 -1.63
N GLU A 82 -26.93 1.39 -2.43
CA GLU A 82 -26.78 1.81 -3.83
C GLU A 82 -28.02 1.48 -4.67
N ILE A 83 -28.61 0.30 -4.47
CA ILE A 83 -29.77 -0.17 -5.25
C ILE A 83 -31.13 0.40 -4.80
N VAL A 84 -31.22 1.05 -3.63
CA VAL A 84 -32.50 1.62 -3.16
C VAL A 84 -32.92 2.76 -4.09
N PRO A 85 -34.10 2.68 -4.74
CA PRO A 85 -34.59 3.75 -5.62
C PRO A 85 -34.97 4.99 -4.80
N THR A 86 -34.84 6.17 -5.42
CA THR A 86 -35.21 7.45 -4.78
C THR A 86 -36.40 8.14 -5.45
N TYR A 87 -36.92 7.61 -6.56
CA TYR A 87 -38.13 8.09 -7.26
C TYR A 87 -38.20 9.61 -7.50
N GLU A 88 -37.04 10.26 -7.70
CA GLU A 88 -36.90 11.72 -7.76
C GLU A 88 -37.34 12.50 -6.49
N ASP A 89 -37.79 11.81 -5.45
CA ASP A 89 -38.18 12.40 -4.17
C ASP A 89 -36.96 12.99 -3.44
N LEU A 90 -37.07 14.27 -3.07
CA LEU A 90 -35.95 15.03 -2.49
C LEU A 90 -35.62 14.58 -1.07
N GLU A 91 -36.63 14.23 -0.26
CA GLU A 91 -36.44 13.78 1.11
C GLU A 91 -35.75 12.42 1.14
N LEU A 92 -36.18 11.51 0.27
CA LEU A 92 -35.61 10.19 0.10
C LEU A 92 -34.18 10.24 -0.45
N LYS A 93 -33.89 11.15 -1.39
CA LYS A 93 -32.53 11.44 -1.86
C LYS A 93 -31.62 11.92 -0.72
N ASP A 94 -32.09 12.87 0.09
CA ASP A 94 -31.33 13.38 1.23
C ASP A 94 -31.07 12.28 2.26
N LYS A 95 -32.10 11.52 2.64
CA LYS A 95 -31.99 10.40 3.58
C LYS A 95 -31.01 9.33 3.08
N LYS A 96 -31.10 8.93 1.81
CA LYS A 96 -30.17 8.00 1.16
C LYS A 96 -28.74 8.53 1.22
N HIS A 97 -28.55 9.81 0.94
CA HIS A 97 -27.24 10.46 0.98
C HIS A 97 -26.63 10.46 2.40
N VAL A 98 -27.43 10.82 3.41
CA VAL A 98 -27.00 10.86 4.82
C VAL A 98 -26.57 9.46 5.29
N VAL A 99 -27.42 8.45 5.08
CA VAL A 99 -27.10 7.07 5.53
C VAL A 99 -25.93 6.49 4.71
N GLY A 100 -25.91 6.71 3.39
CA GLY A 100 -24.79 6.30 2.54
C GLY A 100 -23.45 6.90 3.01
N THR A 101 -23.45 8.19 3.34
CA THR A 101 -22.27 8.87 3.90
C THR A 101 -21.84 8.27 5.24
N ALA A 102 -22.79 7.88 6.10
CA ALA A 102 -22.48 7.22 7.36
C ALA A 102 -21.82 5.83 7.14
N ILE A 103 -22.29 5.05 6.17
CA ILE A 103 -21.67 3.75 5.82
C ILE A 103 -20.24 3.97 5.31
N VAL A 104 -20.04 4.92 4.40
CA VAL A 104 -18.71 5.24 3.86
C VAL A 104 -17.76 5.66 4.98
N ARG A 105 -18.22 6.51 5.92
CA ARG A 105 -17.43 6.93 7.08
C ARG A 105 -17.07 5.74 7.99
N ALA A 106 -18.01 4.84 8.24
CA ALA A 106 -17.73 3.65 9.06
C ALA A 106 -16.69 2.71 8.41
N LEU A 107 -16.77 2.51 7.10
CA LEU A 107 -15.77 1.78 6.33
C LEU A 107 -14.40 2.46 6.38
N GLN A 108 -14.36 3.79 6.24
CA GLN A 108 -13.12 4.55 6.33
C GLN A 108 -12.47 4.42 7.72
N ASN A 109 -13.23 4.62 8.80
CA ASN A 109 -12.73 4.47 10.16
C ASN A 109 -12.16 3.06 10.41
N THR A 110 -12.78 2.03 9.83
CA THR A 110 -12.30 0.65 9.93
C THR A 110 -10.97 0.46 9.19
N ARG A 111 -10.84 1.07 8.01
CA ARG A 111 -9.59 1.08 7.24
C ARG A 111 -8.48 1.84 7.95
N ASP A 112 -8.79 2.99 8.54
CA ASP A 112 -7.83 3.79 9.29
C ASP A 112 -7.30 3.00 10.49
N ARG A 113 -8.19 2.29 11.20
CA ARG A 113 -7.78 1.43 12.31
C ARG A 113 -6.93 0.24 11.87
N GLN A 114 -7.22 -0.37 10.72
CA GLN A 114 -6.35 -1.41 10.15
C GLN A 114 -4.96 -0.88 9.85
N LEU A 115 -4.86 0.36 9.34
CA LEU A 115 -3.58 1.01 9.06
C LEU A 115 -2.79 1.28 10.34
N GLU A 116 -3.44 1.78 11.40
CA GLU A 116 -2.81 1.96 12.71
C GLU A 116 -2.22 0.65 13.24
N LEU A 117 -3.02 -0.43 13.25
CA LEU A 117 -2.58 -1.76 13.70
C LEU A 117 -1.44 -2.32 12.84
N TYR A 118 -1.42 -2.03 11.54
CA TYR A 118 -0.32 -2.41 10.67
C TYR A 118 0.98 -1.66 10.99
N ILE A 119 0.89 -0.37 11.29
CA ILE A 119 2.04 0.44 11.72
C ILE A 119 2.59 -0.08 13.04
N GLU A 120 1.72 -0.41 14.00
CA GLU A 120 2.08 -1.03 15.29
C GLU A 120 2.79 -2.39 15.07
N PHE A 121 2.19 -3.27 14.27
CA PHE A 121 2.78 -4.57 13.90
C PHE A 121 4.17 -4.43 13.27
N LYS A 122 4.36 -3.45 12.37
CA LYS A 122 5.68 -3.18 11.77
C LYS A 122 6.67 -2.62 12.77
N ALA A 123 6.24 -1.74 13.68
CA ALA A 123 7.10 -1.24 14.73
C ALA A 123 7.58 -2.41 15.62
N GLU A 124 6.69 -3.33 16.00
CA GLU A 124 7.05 -4.55 16.73
C GLU A 124 8.03 -5.44 15.96
N LEU A 125 7.81 -5.67 14.67
CA LEU A 125 8.76 -6.40 13.82
C LEU A 125 10.15 -5.74 13.77
N ILE A 126 10.20 -4.40 13.70
CA ILE A 126 11.46 -3.64 13.74
C ILE A 126 12.11 -3.72 15.13
N HIS A 127 11.32 -3.83 16.21
CA HIS A 127 11.81 -4.09 17.56
C HIS A 127 12.28 -5.54 17.78
N HIS A 128 11.97 -6.48 16.88
CA HIS A 128 12.37 -7.88 16.99
C HIS A 128 13.73 -8.22 16.35
N GLU A 129 14.25 -7.41 15.43
CA GLU A 129 15.66 -7.53 15.03
C GLU A 129 16.49 -6.58 15.89
N ASP A 130 17.20 -7.14 16.88
CA ASP A 130 18.14 -6.41 17.71
C ASP A 130 19.04 -5.51 16.82
N PRO A 131 19.14 -4.19 17.08
CA PRO A 131 19.90 -3.28 16.23
C PRO A 131 21.35 -3.71 15.99
N ALA A 132 21.98 -4.38 16.97
CA ALA A 132 23.33 -4.91 16.79
C ALA A 132 23.36 -6.03 15.73
N THR A 133 22.37 -6.92 15.76
CA THR A 133 22.18 -8.00 14.78
C THR A 133 21.87 -7.44 13.39
N ALA A 134 20.96 -6.47 13.27
CA ALA A 134 20.64 -5.82 12.00
C ALA A 134 21.88 -5.15 11.37
N LEU A 135 22.64 -4.41 12.17
CA LEU A 135 23.90 -3.78 11.72
C LEU A 135 24.95 -4.82 11.31
N GLN A 136 25.07 -5.93 12.05
CA GLN A 136 25.99 -7.01 11.71
C GLN A 136 25.61 -7.73 10.41
N ASN A 137 24.32 -7.96 10.19
CA ASN A 137 23.78 -8.55 8.97
C ASN A 137 24.03 -7.63 7.77
N LEU A 138 23.74 -6.34 7.89
CA LEU A 138 24.03 -5.33 6.88
C LEU A 138 25.52 -5.28 6.53
N HIS A 139 26.39 -5.22 7.54
CA HIS A 139 27.83 -5.21 7.35
C HIS A 139 28.32 -6.45 6.57
N THR A 140 27.84 -7.63 6.95
CA THR A 140 28.16 -8.90 6.28
C THR A 140 27.70 -8.92 4.84
N SER A 141 26.48 -8.45 4.57
CA SER A 141 25.89 -8.37 3.23
C SER A 141 26.67 -7.41 2.32
N ILE A 142 27.06 -6.23 2.82
CA ILE A 142 27.87 -5.27 2.06
C ILE A 142 29.24 -5.87 1.71
N LEU A 143 29.90 -6.55 2.66
CA LEU A 143 31.17 -7.23 2.40
C LEU A 143 31.03 -8.34 1.36
N ALA A 144 29.93 -9.10 1.39
CA ALA A 144 29.66 -10.14 0.41
C ALA A 144 29.38 -9.55 -0.99
N CYS A 145 28.58 -8.47 -1.06
CA CYS A 145 28.26 -7.79 -2.32
C CYS A 145 29.50 -7.17 -2.95
N THR A 146 30.26 -6.38 -2.19
CA THR A 146 31.46 -5.68 -2.69
C THR A 146 32.52 -6.64 -3.23
N LYS A 147 32.68 -7.82 -2.64
CA LYS A 147 33.56 -8.90 -3.16
C LYS A 147 33.11 -9.45 -4.51
N ARG A 148 31.83 -9.35 -4.83
CA ARG A 148 31.22 -9.88 -6.06
C ARG A 148 31.00 -8.81 -7.12
N PHE A 149 31.40 -7.57 -6.85
CA PHE A 149 31.23 -6.48 -7.80
C PHE A 149 31.91 -6.78 -9.13
N GLN A 150 31.11 -6.72 -10.17
CA GLN A 150 31.49 -6.80 -11.56
C GLN A 150 31.52 -5.40 -12.13
N TYR A 151 32.61 -5.08 -12.81
CA TYR A 151 32.87 -3.80 -13.45
C TYR A 151 33.00 -4.02 -14.96
N PRO A 152 31.89 -4.05 -15.72
CA PRO A 152 31.93 -4.26 -17.15
C PRO A 152 32.76 -3.17 -17.84
N ALA A 153 33.58 -3.55 -18.83
CA ALA A 153 34.39 -2.60 -19.60
C ALA A 153 33.55 -1.65 -20.46
N GLU A 154 32.32 -2.04 -20.76
CA GLU A 154 31.38 -1.28 -21.57
C GLU A 154 29.99 -1.30 -20.93
N LEU A 155 29.30 -0.18 -21.03
CA LEU A 155 27.94 0.02 -20.56
C LEU A 155 27.15 0.75 -21.64
N ASP A 156 25.86 0.45 -21.75
CA ASP A 156 24.98 1.08 -22.73
C ASP A 156 24.41 2.38 -22.16
N PHE A 157 24.64 3.48 -22.88
CA PHE A 157 24.16 4.81 -22.54
C PHE A 157 23.23 5.34 -23.64
N PRO A 158 22.26 6.20 -23.30
CA PRO A 158 21.46 6.90 -24.30
C PRO A 158 22.33 7.79 -25.20
N ALA A 159 22.00 7.87 -26.49
CA ALA A 159 22.74 8.66 -27.49
C ALA A 159 22.80 10.16 -27.17
N HIS A 160 21.74 10.70 -26.54
CA HIS A 160 21.65 12.07 -26.05
C HIS A 160 21.15 12.04 -24.60
N GLY A 161 22.06 11.84 -23.66
CA GLY A 161 21.68 11.81 -22.25
C GLY A 161 22.85 12.05 -21.32
N ARG A 162 22.54 12.12 -20.03
CA ARG A 162 23.56 12.18 -18.96
C ARG A 162 24.21 10.80 -18.82
N ASN A 163 25.11 10.67 -17.84
CA ASN A 163 25.62 9.39 -17.35
C ASN A 163 24.51 8.57 -16.67
N SER A 164 23.48 8.18 -17.43
CA SER A 164 22.35 7.35 -17.00
C SER A 164 22.35 6.07 -17.80
N LEU A 165 22.21 4.93 -17.13
CA LEU A 165 22.29 3.61 -17.77
C LEU A 165 20.98 3.21 -18.41
N LEU A 166 21.05 2.65 -19.62
CA LEU A 166 19.91 2.01 -20.25
C LEU A 166 19.60 0.66 -19.57
N GLN A 167 18.32 0.30 -19.51
CA GLN A 167 17.89 -1.01 -19.01
C GLN A 167 18.06 -2.07 -20.10
N THR A 168 19.31 -2.49 -20.34
CA THR A 168 19.67 -3.56 -21.28
C THR A 168 20.18 -4.78 -20.53
N ASP A 169 20.15 -5.97 -21.16
CA ASP A 169 20.72 -7.19 -20.57
C ASP A 169 22.21 -7.04 -20.23
N LYS A 170 22.94 -6.24 -21.02
CA LYS A 170 24.35 -5.91 -20.79
C LYS A 170 24.55 -5.12 -19.49
N ASN A 171 23.70 -4.11 -19.26
CA ASN A 171 23.78 -3.27 -18.06
C ASN A 171 23.15 -3.90 -16.83
N ARG A 172 22.27 -4.91 -17.00
CA ARG A 172 21.44 -5.49 -15.94
C ARG A 172 22.23 -5.78 -14.66
N ARG A 173 23.31 -6.56 -14.76
CA ARG A 173 24.13 -6.91 -13.59
C ARG A 173 24.71 -5.71 -12.88
N PHE A 174 25.15 -4.70 -13.61
CA PHE A 174 25.73 -3.50 -13.02
C PHE A 174 24.65 -2.64 -12.32
N ILE A 175 23.48 -2.53 -12.94
CA ILE A 175 22.31 -1.84 -12.37
C ILE A 175 21.82 -2.57 -11.11
N ASP A 176 21.79 -3.90 -11.13
CA ASP A 176 21.37 -4.71 -9.97
C ASP A 176 22.30 -4.45 -8.76
N GLN A 177 23.61 -4.33 -8.96
CA GLN A 177 24.55 -3.96 -7.89
C GLN A 177 24.29 -2.56 -7.31
N LEU A 178 23.95 -1.57 -8.16
CA LEU A 178 23.58 -0.23 -7.70
C LEU A 178 22.31 -0.28 -6.84
N ARG A 179 21.30 -1.03 -7.30
CA ARG A 179 20.03 -1.21 -6.59
C ARG A 179 20.23 -1.93 -5.25
N GLU A 180 21.04 -2.98 -5.21
CA GLU A 180 21.37 -3.69 -3.97
C GLU A 180 21.99 -2.74 -2.93
N MET A 181 22.91 -1.86 -3.34
CA MET A 181 23.52 -0.89 -2.42
C MET A 181 22.55 0.22 -1.97
N GLU A 182 21.61 0.62 -2.84
CA GLU A 182 20.53 1.55 -2.44
C GLU A 182 19.57 0.89 -1.45
N LYS A 183 19.25 -0.40 -1.65
CA LYS A 183 18.46 -1.19 -0.70
C LYS A 183 19.13 -1.28 0.67
N CYS A 184 20.44 -1.60 0.73
CA CYS A 184 21.17 -1.60 2.01
C CYS A 184 21.12 -0.25 2.73
N ARG A 185 21.07 0.87 1.97
CA ARG A 185 20.98 2.22 2.53
C ARG A 185 19.61 2.47 3.18
N GLU A 186 18.55 2.01 2.52
CA GLU A 186 17.18 2.08 3.04
C GLU A 186 17.03 1.21 4.29
N GLU A 187 17.52 -0.03 4.25
CA GLU A 187 17.54 -0.94 5.40
C GLU A 187 18.30 -0.32 6.59
N LEU A 188 19.46 0.28 6.36
CA LEU A 188 20.21 0.98 7.41
C LEU A 188 19.40 2.13 8.02
N SER A 189 18.67 2.92 7.22
CA SER A 189 17.88 4.06 7.72
C SER A 189 16.72 3.66 8.65
N ASN A 190 16.32 2.38 8.63
CA ASN A 190 15.29 1.83 9.51
C ASN A 190 15.85 1.32 10.85
N VAL A 191 17.18 1.22 10.99
CA VAL A 191 17.81 0.76 12.24
C VAL A 191 17.75 1.87 13.30
N GLN A 192 17.12 1.58 14.43
CA GLN A 192 17.07 2.48 15.58
C GLN A 192 18.19 2.15 16.57
N THR A 193 19.12 3.08 16.75
CA THR A 193 20.27 2.97 17.66
C THR A 193 19.96 3.44 19.08
N HIS A 194 18.83 4.13 19.29
CA HIS A 194 18.40 4.71 20.58
C HIS A 194 19.48 5.52 21.31
N SER A 195 20.36 6.20 20.56
CA SER A 195 21.49 6.97 21.10
C SER A 195 22.53 6.14 21.88
N ASP A 196 22.55 4.82 21.69
CA ASP A 196 23.62 3.97 22.19
C ASP A 196 24.93 4.24 21.43
N VAL A 197 26.00 4.52 22.18
CA VAL A 197 27.27 4.98 21.62
C VAL A 197 27.93 3.93 20.71
N GLU A 198 27.82 2.65 21.08
CA GLU A 198 28.43 1.55 20.31
C GLU A 198 27.64 1.26 19.04
N LEU A 199 26.30 1.25 19.13
CA LEU A 199 25.42 1.08 17.97
C LEU A 199 25.56 2.26 16.99
N GLU A 200 25.67 3.48 17.49
CA GLU A 200 25.93 4.67 16.67
C GLU A 200 27.27 4.59 15.93
N ALA A 201 28.31 4.06 16.58
CA ALA A 201 29.60 3.82 15.91
C ALA A 201 29.46 2.80 14.78
N LYS A 202 28.83 1.65 15.05
CA LYS A 202 28.58 0.61 14.05
C LYS A 202 27.70 1.10 12.90
N TYR A 203 26.65 1.86 13.19
CA TYR A 203 25.78 2.49 12.19
C TYR A 203 26.58 3.37 11.24
N ARG A 204 27.47 4.22 11.79
CA ARG A 204 28.36 5.07 10.97
C ARG A 204 29.30 4.23 10.12
N ASP A 205 29.89 3.17 10.65
CA ASP A 205 30.79 2.30 9.89
C ASP A 205 30.08 1.63 8.70
N VAL A 206 28.87 1.11 8.92
CA VAL A 206 28.03 0.54 7.86
C VAL A 206 27.65 1.62 6.83
N SER A 207 27.22 2.79 7.28
CA SER A 207 26.90 3.94 6.41
C SER A 207 28.07 4.34 5.51
N VAL A 208 29.28 4.41 6.08
CA VAL A 208 30.52 4.69 5.34
C VAL A 208 30.82 3.59 4.33
N ALA A 209 30.64 2.32 4.69
CA ALA A 209 30.87 1.20 3.79
C ALA A 209 29.93 1.23 2.57
N ILE A 210 28.63 1.47 2.78
CA ILE A 210 27.64 1.66 1.70
C ILE A 210 28.04 2.84 0.81
N GLY A 211 28.38 3.98 1.43
CA GLY A 211 28.79 5.18 0.71
C GLY A 211 30.01 4.94 -0.19
N LYS A 212 31.03 4.25 0.32
CA LYS A 212 32.22 3.87 -0.46
C LYS A 212 31.88 2.94 -1.62
N ALA A 213 31.07 1.92 -1.39
CA ALA A 213 30.65 0.98 -2.43
C ALA A 213 29.88 1.68 -3.57
N LEU A 214 28.90 2.51 -3.22
CA LEU A 214 28.16 3.32 -4.19
C LEU A 214 29.07 4.28 -4.96
N GLN A 215 30.03 4.90 -4.27
CA GLN A 215 30.99 5.81 -4.90
C GLN A 215 31.85 5.07 -5.92
N GLN A 216 32.33 3.86 -5.61
CA GLN A 216 33.11 3.02 -6.54
C GLN A 216 32.32 2.67 -7.79
N LEU A 217 31.08 2.18 -7.64
CA LEU A 217 30.20 1.88 -8.77
C LEU A 217 29.96 3.13 -9.62
N LYS A 218 29.57 4.25 -9.00
CA LYS A 218 29.31 5.51 -9.72
C LYS A 218 30.55 6.09 -10.41
N ALA A 219 31.73 5.92 -9.81
CA ALA A 219 32.99 6.32 -10.42
C ALA A 219 33.29 5.50 -11.67
N HIS A 220 33.16 4.18 -11.59
CA HIS A 220 33.32 3.29 -12.76
C HIS A 220 32.34 3.66 -13.88
N GLN A 221 31.06 3.84 -13.53
CA GLN A 221 30.03 4.23 -14.50
C GLN A 221 30.42 5.52 -15.25
N ARG A 222 30.94 6.53 -14.53
CA ARG A 222 31.40 7.79 -15.10
C ARG A 222 32.60 7.60 -16.02
N GLU A 223 33.59 6.81 -15.59
CA GLU A 223 34.79 6.54 -16.39
C GLU A 223 34.44 5.85 -17.72
N VAL A 224 33.56 4.86 -17.69
CA VAL A 224 33.10 4.16 -18.90
C VAL A 224 32.33 5.11 -19.82
N TYR A 225 31.47 5.96 -19.27
CA TYR A 225 30.73 6.98 -20.02
C TYR A 225 31.65 7.99 -20.73
N GLU A 226 32.68 8.49 -20.03
CA GLU A 226 33.65 9.43 -20.62
C GLU A 226 34.46 8.78 -21.74
N LYS A 227 34.82 7.51 -21.60
CA LYS A 227 35.51 6.72 -22.64
C LYS A 227 34.63 6.51 -23.87
N SER A 228 33.34 6.19 -23.69
CA SER A 228 32.42 6.00 -24.82
C SER A 228 32.14 7.30 -25.56
N SER A 229 31.96 8.41 -24.83
CA SER A 229 31.70 9.73 -25.43
C SER A 229 32.87 10.24 -26.29
N LYS A 230 34.11 10.08 -25.81
CA LYS A 230 35.32 10.44 -26.57
C LYS A 230 35.46 9.63 -27.87
N ARG A 231 35.13 8.33 -27.85
CA ARG A 231 35.17 7.48 -29.05
C ARG A 231 34.16 7.92 -30.11
N SER A 232 32.95 8.29 -29.70
CA SER A 232 31.91 8.78 -30.62
C SER A 232 32.19 10.17 -31.19
N SER A 233 33.11 10.94 -30.61
CA SER A 233 33.48 12.29 -31.06
C SER A 233 34.64 12.30 -32.08
N THR A 234 35.26 11.16 -32.36
CA THR A 234 36.48 11.03 -33.18
C THR A 234 36.21 10.35 -34.53
N ILE A 235 34.94 10.21 -34.92
CA ILE A 235 34.47 9.70 -36.22
C ILE A 235 33.75 10.83 -36.93
#